data_AF-A0A497BGQ7-F1
#
_entry.id   AF-A0A497BGQ7-F1
#
_cell.length_a   1.000
_cell.length_b   1.000
_cell.length_c   1.000
_cell.angle_alpha   90.00
_cell.angle_beta   90.00
_cell.angle_gamma   90.00
#
_symmetry.space_group_name_H-M   'P 1'
#
loop_
_entity.id
_entity.type
_entity.pdbx_description
1 polymer ?
#
loop_
_entity_poly.entity_id
_entity_poly.type
_entity_poly.pdbx_seq_one_letter_code
_entity_poly.pdbx_strand_id
1 'polypeptide(L)'
;MDKMSIEYFRALYSEKNSFCYWFPRVAHLVPTPRSIIVPFEKEKYSIYNMFEDASVFDSFVKKLVKIIWINNFKYPVFMRTDYFSGKHHFKETCFVESPEKLKLNLLRLLDESLAVSLFGLPVNAIVIREYVELDWKFKAFNGLPIAPERRYFIRDGKVQCHHPYWPEDAIKFWEKGYVPPEDWRERLYQMNIEHPREVKLLTSYAAKIAKKLDGYWSVDFAKTKTGKWLLIDMGLGEVSWHPKTCRYQK
;
A
#
# COMPACT_ATOMS: atom_id res chain seq x y z
N MET A 1 -10.85 11.95 -17.01
CA MET A 1 -10.23 12.98 -16.14
C MET A 1 -11.31 13.99 -15.81
N ASP A 2 -12.24 13.60 -14.95
CA ASP A 2 -13.38 14.46 -14.62
C ASP A 2 -13.36 14.69 -13.10
N LYS A 3 -13.26 15.97 -12.72
CA LYS A 3 -13.23 16.57 -11.37
C LYS A 3 -12.02 16.25 -10.46
N MET A 4 -10.86 16.84 -10.77
CA MET A 4 -9.93 17.24 -9.70
C MET A 4 -10.52 18.45 -8.95
N SER A 5 -11.48 18.19 -8.05
CA SER A 5 -12.08 19.23 -7.21
C SER A 5 -11.15 19.61 -6.05
N ILE A 6 -11.39 20.76 -5.43
CA ILE A 6 -10.72 21.15 -4.17
C ILE A 6 -10.90 20.05 -3.10
N GLU A 7 -12.05 19.37 -3.09
CA GLU A 7 -12.32 18.26 -2.16
C GLU A 7 -11.44 17.04 -2.43
N TYR A 8 -11.19 16.69 -3.70
CA TYR A 8 -10.26 15.62 -4.06
C TYR A 8 -8.87 15.89 -3.52
N PHE A 9 -8.33 17.10 -3.74
CA PHE A 9 -7.01 17.45 -3.22
C PHE A 9 -6.99 17.48 -1.69
N ARG A 10 -8.02 18.06 -1.03
CA ARG A 10 -8.13 18.03 0.44
C ARG A 10 -8.12 16.60 0.98
N ALA A 11 -8.81 15.68 0.32
CA ALA A 11 -8.80 14.28 0.69
C ALA A 11 -7.45 13.63 0.42
N LEU A 12 -6.81 13.89 -0.74
CA LEU A 12 -5.52 13.32 -1.12
C LEU A 12 -4.42 13.65 -0.11
N TYR A 13 -4.35 14.91 0.31
CA TYR A 13 -3.38 15.42 1.28
C TYR A 13 -3.83 15.30 2.74
N SER A 14 -4.93 14.62 3.01
CA SER A 14 -5.42 14.46 4.38
C SER A 14 -4.46 13.59 5.19
N GLU A 15 -4.15 14.02 6.42
CA GLU A 15 -3.41 13.22 7.40
C GLU A 15 -4.04 11.84 7.63
N LYS A 16 -5.35 11.70 7.39
CA LYS A 16 -6.06 10.42 7.48
C LYS A 16 -5.50 9.35 6.53
N ASN A 17 -4.92 9.72 5.39
CA ASN A 17 -4.26 8.78 4.48
C ASN A 17 -2.89 8.32 4.98
N SER A 18 -2.27 9.05 5.90
CA SER A 18 -0.97 8.66 6.46
C SER A 18 -1.11 7.34 7.21
N PHE A 19 -0.19 6.41 6.93
CA PHE A 19 0.02 5.19 7.70
C PHE A 19 0.19 5.50 9.20
N CYS A 20 0.84 6.63 9.53
CA CYS A 20 1.02 7.08 10.90
C CYS A 20 -0.31 7.41 11.60
N TYR A 21 -1.33 7.78 10.84
CA TYR A 21 -2.67 8.04 11.36
C TYR A 21 -3.46 6.75 11.57
N TRP A 22 -3.71 5.99 10.49
CA TRP A 22 -4.68 4.91 10.59
C TRP A 22 -4.10 3.65 11.24
N PHE A 23 -2.84 3.29 10.98
CA PHE A 23 -2.25 2.03 11.44
C PHE A 23 -2.35 1.82 12.97
N PRO A 24 -1.90 2.76 13.84
CA PRO A 24 -1.98 2.56 15.29
C PRO A 24 -3.42 2.42 15.80
N ARG A 25 -4.41 2.98 15.08
CA ARG A 25 -5.83 2.94 15.47
C ARG A 25 -6.49 1.60 15.16
N VAL A 26 -5.99 0.85 14.18
CA VAL A 26 -6.70 -0.34 13.67
C VAL A 26 -5.89 -1.62 13.64
N ALA A 27 -4.55 -1.56 13.68
CA ALA A 27 -3.71 -2.74 13.44
C ALA A 27 -3.91 -3.87 14.47
N HIS A 28 -4.36 -3.53 15.68
CA HIS A 28 -4.67 -4.48 16.74
C HIS A 28 -6.05 -5.16 16.61
N LEU A 29 -6.91 -4.69 15.71
CA LEU A 29 -8.29 -5.18 15.57
C LEU A 29 -8.41 -6.40 14.63
N VAL A 30 -7.48 -6.50 13.69
CA VAL A 30 -7.47 -7.47 12.59
C VAL A 30 -6.05 -7.90 12.27
N PRO A 31 -5.84 -9.09 11.68
CA PRO A 31 -4.50 -9.51 11.26
C PRO A 31 -3.83 -8.48 10.34
N THR A 32 -2.61 -8.08 10.68
CA THR A 32 -1.79 -7.14 9.92
C THR A 32 -0.34 -7.62 9.89
N PRO A 33 0.42 -7.36 8.81
CA PRO A 33 1.86 -7.55 8.81
C PRO A 33 2.53 -6.71 9.88
N ARG A 34 3.53 -7.27 10.56
CA ARG A 34 4.35 -6.53 11.52
C ARG A 34 4.99 -5.33 10.82
N SER A 35 4.89 -4.16 11.45
CA SER A 35 5.26 -2.88 10.83
C SER A 35 5.94 -1.98 11.85
N ILE A 36 6.92 -1.20 11.41
CA ILE A 36 7.57 -0.14 12.17
C ILE A 36 7.52 1.13 11.37
N ILE A 37 7.11 2.21 12.03
CA ILE A 37 7.08 3.56 11.50
C ILE A 37 8.40 4.23 11.92
N VAL A 38 9.12 4.78 10.95
CA VAL A 38 10.35 5.55 11.16
C VAL A 38 10.09 6.98 10.71
N PRO A 39 9.69 7.88 11.63
CA PRO A 39 9.45 9.27 11.31
C PRO A 39 10.72 9.96 10.80
N PHE A 40 10.55 10.91 9.87
CA PHE A 40 11.61 11.86 9.58
C PHE A 40 11.75 12.85 10.74
N GLU A 41 12.98 13.02 11.21
CA GLU A 41 13.35 14.14 12.07
C GLU A 41 13.46 15.36 11.14
N LYS A 42 12.44 16.23 11.09
CA LYS A 42 12.29 17.25 10.05
C LYS A 42 13.50 18.20 9.98
N GLU A 43 14.15 18.43 11.11
CA GLU A 43 15.33 19.28 11.26
C GLU A 43 16.60 18.64 10.67
N LYS A 44 16.61 17.31 10.51
CA LYS A 44 17.80 16.53 10.12
C LYS A 44 17.65 15.78 8.80
N TYR A 45 16.44 15.31 8.52
CA TYR A 45 16.11 14.34 7.48
C TYR A 45 14.94 14.84 6.61
N SER A 46 14.90 16.14 6.31
CA SER A 46 13.98 16.62 5.27
C SER A 46 14.35 15.95 3.94
N ILE A 47 13.34 15.67 3.10
CA ILE A 47 13.57 15.13 1.76
C ILE A 47 14.52 16.04 0.97
N TYR A 48 14.33 17.36 1.07
CA TYR A 48 15.20 18.33 0.40
C TYR A 48 16.65 18.19 0.84
N ASN A 49 16.92 18.08 2.14
CA ASN A 49 18.28 17.91 2.67
C ASN A 49 18.90 16.59 2.20
N MET A 50 18.10 15.52 2.06
CA MET A 50 18.59 14.25 1.52
C MET A 50 18.97 14.31 0.05
N PHE A 51 18.29 15.15 -0.75
CA PHE A 51 18.62 15.35 -2.16
C PHE A 51 19.79 16.33 -2.36
N GLU A 52 19.96 17.31 -1.48
CA GLU A 52 21.06 18.27 -1.53
C GLU A 52 22.38 17.69 -0.98
N ASP A 53 22.31 16.85 0.05
CA ASP A 53 23.48 16.26 0.71
C ASP A 53 23.38 14.73 0.80
N ALA A 54 24.18 14.07 -0.04
CA ALA A 54 24.27 12.61 -0.09
C ALA A 54 24.68 11.98 1.26
N SER A 55 25.43 12.71 2.11
CA SER A 55 25.85 12.22 3.43
C SER A 55 24.67 12.15 4.42
N VAL A 56 23.70 13.07 4.31
CA VAL A 56 22.45 13.06 5.09
C VAL A 56 21.60 11.86 4.68
N PHE A 57 21.46 11.62 3.36
CA PHE A 57 20.76 10.44 2.85
C PHE A 57 21.41 9.13 3.31
N ASP A 58 22.74 9.02 3.21
CA ASP A 58 23.49 7.85 3.66
C ASP A 58 23.37 7.61 5.17
N SER A 59 23.35 8.69 5.97
CA SER A 59 23.09 8.62 7.41
C SER A 59 21.70 8.04 7.70
N PHE A 60 20.68 8.47 6.95
CA PHE A 60 19.33 7.95 7.11
C PHE A 60 19.19 6.49 6.66
N VAL A 61 19.83 6.10 5.56
CA VAL A 61 19.88 4.69 5.12
C VAL A 61 20.52 3.82 6.21
N LYS A 62 21.64 4.25 6.81
CA LYS A 62 22.27 3.54 7.95
C LYS A 62 21.32 3.42 9.14
N LYS A 63 20.53 4.46 9.44
CA LYS A 63 19.50 4.42 10.49
C LYS A 63 18.45 3.35 10.18
N LEU A 64 17.96 3.26 8.94
CA LEU A 64 16.98 2.24 8.54
C LEU A 64 17.54 0.81 8.65
N VAL A 65 18.77 0.56 8.19
CA VAL A 65 19.44 -0.75 8.35
C VAL A 65 19.50 -1.13 9.83
N LYS A 66 19.91 -0.20 10.69
CA LYS A 66 19.95 -0.42 12.15
C LYS A 66 18.58 -0.76 12.72
N ILE A 67 17.52 -0.06 12.29
CA ILE A 67 16.15 -0.32 12.75
C ILE A 67 15.65 -1.70 12.30
N ILE A 68 15.90 -2.08 11.04
CA ILE A 68 15.57 -3.41 10.51
C ILE A 68 16.23 -4.50 11.37
N TRP A 69 17.52 -4.33 11.67
CA TRP A 69 18.31 -5.29 12.45
C TRP A 69 17.86 -5.39 13.91
N ILE A 70 17.75 -4.27 14.65
CA ILE A 70 17.35 -4.27 16.08
C ILE A 70 15.95 -4.86 16.27
N ASN A 71 15.07 -4.69 15.29
CA ASN A 71 13.72 -5.23 15.34
C ASN A 71 13.58 -6.60 14.68
N ASN A 72 14.68 -7.28 14.39
CA ASN A 72 14.70 -8.65 13.87
C ASN A 72 13.80 -8.86 12.63
N PHE A 73 13.78 -7.89 11.72
CA PHE A 73 13.18 -8.11 10.40
C PHE A 73 14.09 -8.98 9.56
N LYS A 74 13.47 -9.91 8.82
CA LYS A 74 14.16 -10.69 7.79
C LYS A 74 13.92 -10.02 6.46
N TYR A 75 14.96 -10.03 5.61
CA TYR A 75 14.80 -9.68 4.21
C TYR A 75 14.16 -10.86 3.43
N PRO A 76 13.39 -10.59 2.37
CA PRO A 76 12.99 -9.26 1.92
C PRO A 76 12.09 -8.53 2.93
N VAL A 77 12.10 -7.21 2.91
CA VAL A 77 11.14 -6.36 3.65
C VAL A 77 10.26 -5.59 2.67
N PHE A 78 9.05 -5.23 3.09
CA PHE A 78 8.19 -4.31 2.35
C PHE A 78 8.36 -2.89 2.89
N MET A 79 8.93 -2.00 2.09
CA MET A 79 9.15 -0.59 2.44
C MET A 79 8.13 0.31 1.77
N ARG A 80 7.61 1.31 2.48
CA ARG A 80 6.72 2.32 1.91
C ARG A 80 6.91 3.67 2.62
N THR A 81 6.43 4.75 2.00
CA THR A 81 6.18 5.98 2.75
C THR A 81 4.87 5.85 3.53
N ASP A 82 4.57 6.83 4.37
CA ASP A 82 3.30 6.85 5.07
C ASP A 82 2.10 7.03 4.12
N TYR A 83 2.28 7.55 2.89
CA TYR A 83 1.19 7.73 1.92
C TYR A 83 1.26 6.81 0.70
N PHE A 84 2.43 6.27 0.36
CA PHE A 84 2.67 5.66 -0.95
C PHE A 84 3.60 4.45 -0.87
N SER A 85 3.41 3.48 -1.77
CA SER A 85 4.15 2.21 -1.77
C SER A 85 4.84 1.84 -3.08
N GLY A 86 4.74 2.62 -4.16
CA GLY A 86 5.54 2.34 -5.38
C GLY A 86 5.25 1.01 -6.08
N LYS A 87 4.09 0.36 -5.83
CA LYS A 87 3.78 -1.01 -6.32
C LYS A 87 4.00 -1.24 -7.82
N HIS A 88 3.92 -0.19 -8.64
CA HIS A 88 4.14 -0.25 -10.09
C HIS A 88 5.62 -0.50 -10.46
N HIS A 89 6.55 -0.05 -9.62
CA HIS A 89 7.99 -0.33 -9.74
C HIS A 89 8.44 -1.22 -8.58
N PHE A 90 7.71 -2.32 -8.33
CA PHE A 90 7.80 -3.14 -7.13
C PHE A 90 9.24 -3.54 -6.73
N LYS A 91 10.02 -4.12 -7.64
CA LYS A 91 11.40 -4.56 -7.36
C LYS A 91 12.36 -3.39 -7.09
N GLU A 92 12.04 -2.23 -7.64
CA GLU A 92 12.85 -1.01 -7.57
C GLU A 92 12.42 -0.08 -6.43
N THR A 93 11.31 -0.37 -5.73
CA THR A 93 10.77 0.48 -4.65
C THR A 93 10.48 -0.34 -3.39
N CYS A 94 9.25 -0.82 -3.22
CA CYS A 94 8.78 -1.39 -1.96
C CYS A 94 9.32 -2.79 -1.66
N PHE A 95 9.78 -3.55 -2.65
CA PHE A 95 10.40 -4.84 -2.42
C PHE A 95 11.90 -4.68 -2.19
N VAL A 96 12.32 -4.61 -0.92
CA VAL A 96 13.73 -4.52 -0.58
C VAL A 96 14.25 -5.92 -0.30
N GLU A 97 14.96 -6.51 -1.26
CA GLU A 97 15.44 -7.89 -1.20
C GLU A 97 16.60 -8.10 -0.22
N SER A 98 17.41 -7.07 0.03
CA SER A 98 18.60 -7.16 0.88
C SER A 98 19.02 -5.77 1.39
N PRO A 99 19.92 -5.68 2.39
CA PRO A 99 20.47 -4.41 2.85
C PRO A 99 21.09 -3.56 1.73
N GLU A 100 21.75 -4.20 0.75
CA GLU A 100 22.44 -3.54 -0.35
C GLU A 100 21.46 -2.85 -1.31
N LYS A 101 20.23 -3.37 -1.42
CA LYS A 101 19.17 -2.78 -2.25
C LYS A 101 18.49 -1.60 -1.57
N LEU A 102 18.53 -1.50 -0.25
CA LEU A 102 17.77 -0.52 0.54
C LEU A 102 17.98 0.93 0.05
N LYS A 103 19.22 1.33 -0.21
CA LYS A 103 19.54 2.71 -0.63
C LYS A 103 18.84 3.09 -1.93
N LEU A 104 19.00 2.26 -2.96
CA LEU A 104 18.42 2.52 -4.29
C LEU A 104 16.90 2.44 -4.26
N ASN A 105 16.36 1.43 -3.57
CA ASN A 105 14.93 1.28 -3.39
C ASN A 105 14.29 2.46 -2.65
N LEU A 106 14.97 2.98 -1.63
CA LEU A 106 14.49 4.16 -0.89
C LEU A 106 14.52 5.40 -1.78
N LEU A 107 15.62 5.63 -2.51
CA LEU A 107 15.74 6.78 -3.40
C LEU A 107 14.61 6.79 -4.44
N ARG A 108 14.36 5.64 -5.08
CA ARG A 108 13.29 5.49 -6.07
C ARG A 108 11.90 5.67 -5.46
N LEU A 109 11.67 5.13 -4.27
CA LEU A 109 10.40 5.29 -3.56
C LEU A 109 10.11 6.76 -3.22
N LEU A 110 11.13 7.51 -2.79
CA LEU A 110 11.00 8.94 -2.49
C LEU A 110 10.74 9.74 -3.77
N ASP A 111 11.52 9.51 -4.83
CA ASP A 111 11.34 10.11 -6.16
C ASP A 111 9.91 9.90 -6.69
N GLU A 112 9.42 8.66 -6.68
CA GLU A 112 8.05 8.36 -7.11
C GLU A 112 6.99 9.00 -6.21
N SER A 113 7.22 9.06 -4.90
CA SER A 113 6.26 9.72 -3.98
C SER A 113 6.08 11.20 -4.34
N LEU A 114 7.14 11.88 -4.78
CA LEU A 114 7.10 13.28 -5.21
C LEU A 114 6.49 13.46 -6.61
N ALA A 115 6.43 12.40 -7.43
CA ALA A 115 5.94 12.45 -8.80
C ALA A 115 4.46 12.02 -8.99
N VAL A 116 3.81 11.44 -7.97
CA VAL A 116 2.45 10.85 -8.09
C VAL A 116 1.33 11.90 -8.25
N SER A 117 1.58 13.17 -7.94
CA SER A 117 0.57 14.23 -8.03
C SER A 117 1.20 15.58 -8.35
N LEU A 118 0.37 16.62 -8.60
CA LEU A 118 0.84 17.98 -8.89
C LEU A 118 1.80 18.56 -7.83
N PHE A 119 1.63 18.18 -6.56
CA PHE A 119 2.52 18.63 -5.46
C PHE A 119 3.27 17.46 -4.80
N GLY A 120 3.35 16.31 -5.47
CA GLY A 120 3.79 15.06 -4.84
C GLY A 120 2.83 14.57 -3.76
N LEU A 121 3.18 13.52 -3.05
CA LEU A 121 2.48 13.10 -1.83
C LEU A 121 3.31 13.47 -0.61
N PRO A 122 2.68 13.75 0.54
CA PRO A 122 3.43 13.98 1.77
C PRO A 122 4.26 12.75 2.13
N VAL A 123 5.45 12.99 2.67
CA VAL A 123 6.31 11.94 3.19
C VAL A 123 6.82 12.38 4.56
N ASN A 124 6.22 11.83 5.61
CA ASN A 124 6.59 12.15 6.99
C ASN A 124 7.30 10.99 7.68
N ALA A 125 7.21 9.78 7.11
CA ALA A 125 7.88 8.61 7.64
C ALA A 125 8.17 7.60 6.55
N ILE A 126 9.18 6.76 6.81
CA ILE A 126 9.36 5.48 6.14
C ILE A 126 8.77 4.39 7.02
N VAL A 127 7.99 3.51 6.43
CA VAL A 127 7.42 2.34 7.10
C VAL A 127 8.14 1.10 6.60
N ILE A 128 8.73 0.36 7.54
CA ILE A 128 9.32 -0.95 7.30
C ILE A 128 8.31 -2.00 7.74
N ARG A 129 7.92 -2.90 6.84
CA ARG A 129 6.97 -3.98 7.11
C ARG A 129 7.58 -5.33 6.78
N GLU A 130 7.08 -6.35 7.47
CA GLU A 130 7.37 -7.73 7.13
C GLU A 130 6.89 -8.00 5.71
N TYR A 131 7.77 -8.58 4.88
CA TYR A 131 7.34 -9.07 3.59
C TYR A 131 6.52 -10.34 3.77
N VAL A 132 5.28 -10.31 3.28
CA VAL A 132 4.38 -11.45 3.35
C VAL A 132 4.24 -12.07 1.97
N GLU A 133 4.48 -13.38 1.87
CA GLU A 133 4.24 -14.11 0.64
C GLU A 133 2.73 -14.25 0.39
N LEU A 134 2.24 -13.63 -0.69
CA LEU A 134 0.83 -13.64 -1.08
C LEU A 134 0.47 -14.88 -1.90
N ASP A 135 -0.82 -15.23 -1.96
CA ASP A 135 -1.35 -16.30 -2.83
C ASP A 135 -1.45 -15.82 -4.29
N TRP A 136 -0.33 -15.36 -4.85
CA TRP A 136 -0.28 -14.74 -6.17
C TRP A 136 -0.46 -15.77 -7.30
N LYS A 137 -1.07 -15.34 -8.42
CA LYS A 137 -1.37 -16.20 -9.58
C LYS A 137 -0.54 -15.89 -10.83
N PHE A 138 -0.05 -14.66 -10.92
CA PHE A 138 0.91 -14.17 -11.91
C PHE A 138 1.61 -12.93 -11.35
N LYS A 139 2.61 -12.40 -12.08
CA LYS A 139 3.25 -11.12 -11.76
C LYS A 139 2.87 -10.07 -12.80
N ALA A 140 2.74 -8.83 -12.38
CA ALA A 140 2.49 -7.70 -13.27
C ALA A 140 3.45 -6.55 -12.96
N PHE A 141 3.38 -5.49 -13.77
CA PHE A 141 4.16 -4.27 -13.64
C PHE A 141 5.67 -4.58 -13.71
N ASN A 142 6.42 -4.18 -12.68
CA ASN A 142 7.83 -4.52 -12.44
C ASN A 142 7.93 -5.66 -11.41
N GLY A 143 7.32 -6.81 -11.70
CA GLY A 143 7.42 -8.02 -10.89
C GLY A 143 6.54 -8.08 -9.64
N LEU A 144 5.51 -7.22 -9.53
CA LEU A 144 4.54 -7.24 -8.44
C LEU A 144 3.73 -8.55 -8.46
N PRO A 145 3.71 -9.34 -7.38
CA PRO A 145 2.83 -10.50 -7.26
C PRO A 145 1.36 -10.08 -7.22
N ILE A 146 0.56 -10.52 -8.19
CA ILE A 146 -0.87 -10.25 -8.25
C ILE A 146 -1.63 -11.40 -7.57
N ALA A 147 -2.30 -11.07 -6.47
CA ALA A 147 -2.94 -12.03 -5.56
C ALA A 147 -4.40 -11.62 -5.26
N PRO A 148 -5.21 -12.52 -4.66
CA PRO A 148 -6.53 -12.15 -4.17
C PRO A 148 -6.44 -10.99 -3.17
N GLU A 149 -6.92 -9.84 -3.62
CA GLU A 149 -7.04 -8.62 -2.84
C GLU A 149 -8.49 -8.13 -2.91
N ARG A 150 -8.99 -7.61 -1.78
CA ARG A 150 -10.35 -7.10 -1.65
C ARG A 150 -10.32 -5.72 -1.03
N ARG A 151 -11.06 -4.81 -1.64
CA ARG A 151 -11.27 -3.44 -1.17
C ARG A 151 -12.65 -3.32 -0.56
N TYR A 152 -12.71 -2.92 0.70
CA TYR A 152 -13.94 -2.64 1.42
C TYR A 152 -14.10 -1.14 1.59
N PHE A 153 -15.29 -0.63 1.27
CA PHE A 153 -15.64 0.75 1.54
C PHE A 153 -16.51 0.81 2.80
N ILE A 154 -16.06 1.61 3.76
CA ILE A 154 -16.79 1.86 5.00
C ILE A 154 -17.15 3.35 5.11
N ARG A 155 -18.32 3.64 5.66
CA ARG A 155 -18.77 5.00 5.94
C ARG A 155 -19.51 5.03 7.26
N ASP A 156 -19.13 5.98 8.12
CA ASP A 156 -19.83 6.30 9.37
C ASP A 156 -20.17 5.05 10.20
N GLY A 157 -19.16 4.24 10.49
CA GLY A 157 -19.30 3.04 11.30
C GLY A 157 -19.85 1.79 10.60
N LYS A 158 -20.16 1.86 9.29
CA LYS A 158 -20.79 0.77 8.55
C LYS A 158 -20.01 0.38 7.29
N VAL A 159 -20.03 -0.90 6.95
CA VAL A 159 -19.56 -1.41 5.65
C VAL A 159 -20.63 -1.10 4.60
N GLN A 160 -20.26 -0.42 3.51
CA GLN A 160 -21.18 -0.06 2.43
C GLN A 160 -21.14 -1.08 1.28
N CYS A 161 -19.94 -1.40 0.81
CA CYS A 161 -19.70 -2.34 -0.27
C CYS A 161 -18.28 -2.93 -0.20
N HIS A 162 -18.03 -3.94 -1.02
CA HIS A 162 -16.70 -4.51 -1.26
C HIS A 162 -16.55 -4.91 -2.72
N HIS A 163 -15.31 -4.93 -3.18
CA HIS A 163 -14.96 -5.22 -4.57
C HIS A 163 -13.59 -5.92 -4.63
N PRO A 164 -13.31 -6.71 -5.69
CA PRO A 164 -11.95 -7.09 -6.02
C PRO A 164 -11.08 -5.84 -6.24
N TYR A 165 -9.84 -5.89 -5.75
CA TYR A 165 -8.92 -4.74 -5.85
C TYR A 165 -8.35 -4.54 -7.25
N TRP A 166 -8.12 -5.64 -7.99
CA TRP A 166 -7.44 -5.64 -9.29
C TRP A 166 -8.45 -5.72 -10.45
N PRO A 167 -8.86 -4.59 -11.05
CA PRO A 167 -9.60 -4.63 -12.30
C PRO A 167 -8.67 -4.97 -13.47
N GLU A 168 -9.19 -5.61 -14.51
CA GLU A 168 -8.40 -6.08 -15.65
C GLU A 168 -7.66 -4.94 -16.37
N ASP A 169 -8.31 -3.79 -16.54
CA ASP A 169 -7.77 -2.63 -17.24
C ASP A 169 -6.58 -1.97 -16.53
N ALA A 170 -6.45 -2.19 -15.22
CA ALA A 170 -5.32 -1.72 -14.42
C ALA A 170 -4.07 -2.62 -14.56
N ILE A 171 -4.20 -3.87 -15.01
CA ILE A 171 -3.06 -4.77 -15.15
C ILE A 171 -2.22 -4.38 -16.38
N LYS A 172 -0.91 -4.23 -16.15
CA LYS A 172 0.08 -3.86 -17.17
C LYS A 172 1.35 -4.68 -16.95
N PHE A 173 2.17 -4.85 -17.99
CA PHE A 173 3.40 -5.63 -17.96
C PHE A 173 4.53 -4.84 -18.62
N TRP A 174 5.51 -4.38 -17.83
CA TRP A 174 6.66 -3.63 -18.34
C TRP A 174 7.99 -4.08 -17.73
N GLU A 175 7.99 -5.16 -16.95
CA GLU A 175 9.21 -5.83 -16.51
C GLU A 175 10.01 -6.31 -17.73
N LYS A 176 11.26 -5.88 -17.84
CA LYS A 176 12.15 -6.23 -18.95
C LYS A 176 12.38 -7.74 -18.99
N GLY A 177 12.09 -8.36 -20.14
CA GLY A 177 12.28 -9.79 -20.36
C GLY A 177 11.20 -10.68 -19.73
N TYR A 178 10.19 -10.11 -19.08
CA TYR A 178 9.04 -10.88 -18.61
C TYR A 178 8.02 -11.06 -19.72
N VAL A 179 7.60 -12.31 -19.94
CA VAL A 179 6.47 -12.65 -20.80
C VAL A 179 5.31 -13.04 -19.88
N PRO A 180 4.18 -12.30 -19.89
CA PRO A 180 3.03 -12.68 -19.07
C PRO A 180 2.46 -14.04 -19.54
N PRO A 181 1.96 -14.88 -18.62
CA PRO A 181 1.27 -16.13 -18.99
C PRO A 181 0.11 -15.86 -19.93
N GLU A 182 -0.07 -16.67 -20.98
CA GLU A 182 -1.16 -16.47 -21.96
C GLU A 182 -2.56 -16.43 -21.31
N ASP A 183 -2.72 -17.18 -20.22
CA ASP A 183 -3.95 -17.34 -19.43
C ASP A 183 -4.10 -16.32 -18.29
N TRP A 184 -3.30 -15.25 -18.23
CA TRP A 184 -3.32 -14.31 -17.10
C TRP A 184 -4.70 -13.66 -16.84
N ARG A 185 -5.50 -13.44 -17.89
CA ARG A 185 -6.86 -12.90 -17.78
C ARG A 185 -7.81 -13.87 -17.09
N GLU A 186 -7.74 -15.13 -17.46
CA GLU A 186 -8.53 -16.19 -16.82
C GLU A 186 -8.12 -16.33 -15.36
N ARG A 187 -6.81 -16.33 -15.07
CA ARG A 187 -6.31 -16.35 -13.69
C ARG A 187 -6.83 -15.16 -12.88
N LEU A 188 -6.83 -13.96 -13.45
CA LEU A 188 -7.35 -12.76 -12.81
C LEU A 188 -8.86 -12.86 -12.55
N TYR A 189 -9.62 -13.29 -13.56
CA TYR A 189 -11.06 -13.50 -13.44
C TYR A 189 -11.39 -14.47 -12.29
N GLN A 190 -10.77 -15.65 -12.28
CA GLN A 190 -10.95 -16.65 -11.22
C GLN A 190 -10.55 -16.11 -9.84
N MET A 191 -9.44 -15.36 -9.76
CA MET A 191 -8.96 -14.73 -8.52
C MET A 191 -9.91 -13.65 -7.98
N ASN A 192 -10.65 -12.98 -8.86
CA ASN A 192 -11.62 -11.95 -8.53
C ASN A 192 -12.99 -12.50 -8.14
N ILE A 193 -13.25 -13.80 -8.32
CA ILE A 193 -14.46 -14.45 -7.79
C ILE A 193 -14.40 -14.45 -6.26
N GLU A 194 -15.38 -13.81 -5.62
CA GLU A 194 -15.48 -13.75 -4.17
C GLU A 194 -16.27 -14.94 -3.62
N HIS A 195 -15.70 -15.64 -2.63
CA HIS A 195 -16.42 -16.72 -1.95
C HIS A 195 -17.22 -16.19 -0.74
N PRO A 196 -18.43 -16.72 -0.46
CA PRO A 196 -19.24 -16.27 0.68
C PRO A 196 -18.52 -16.31 2.04
N ARG A 197 -17.62 -17.27 2.22
CA ARG A 197 -16.82 -17.41 3.46
C ARG A 197 -15.81 -16.27 3.62
N GLU A 198 -15.11 -15.89 2.56
CA GLU A 198 -14.16 -14.76 2.64
C GLU A 198 -14.90 -13.43 2.77
N VAL A 199 -16.03 -13.25 2.08
CA VAL A 199 -16.86 -12.05 2.21
C VAL A 199 -17.33 -11.87 3.65
N LYS A 200 -17.85 -12.93 4.28
CA LYS A 200 -18.28 -12.90 5.69
C LYS A 200 -17.12 -12.53 6.62
N LEU A 201 -15.94 -13.13 6.42
CA LEU A 201 -14.75 -12.85 7.22
C LEU A 201 -14.30 -11.38 7.09
N LEU A 202 -14.11 -10.92 5.86
CA LEU A 202 -13.58 -9.58 5.59
C LEU A 202 -14.59 -8.48 5.92
N THR A 203 -15.88 -8.73 5.74
CA THR A 203 -16.94 -7.85 6.25
C THR A 203 -16.85 -7.69 7.77
N SER A 204 -16.57 -8.78 8.51
CA SER A 204 -16.39 -8.70 9.96
C SER A 204 -15.16 -7.88 10.35
N TYR A 205 -14.07 -7.98 9.58
CA TYR A 205 -12.85 -7.18 9.79
C TYR A 205 -13.11 -5.71 9.51
N ALA A 206 -13.72 -5.39 8.36
CA ALA A 206 -14.08 -4.04 7.98
C ALA A 206 -15.06 -3.41 8.99
N ALA A 207 -16.02 -4.17 9.53
CA ALA A 207 -16.95 -3.69 10.55
C ALA A 207 -16.25 -3.37 11.89
N LYS A 208 -15.23 -4.14 12.29
CA LYS A 208 -14.41 -3.80 13.47
C LYS A 208 -13.66 -2.49 13.28
N ILE A 209 -13.08 -2.29 12.09
CA ILE A 209 -12.38 -1.06 11.71
C ILE A 209 -13.33 0.13 11.67
N ALA A 210 -14.51 -0.04 11.08
CA ALA A 210 -15.51 1.01 10.96
C ALA A 210 -15.95 1.59 12.31
N LYS A 211 -16.02 0.77 13.35
CA LYS A 211 -16.31 1.23 14.72
C LYS A 211 -15.23 2.14 15.33
N LYS A 212 -14.06 2.26 14.72
CA LYS A 212 -12.92 3.07 15.23
C LYS A 212 -12.64 4.32 14.41
N LEU A 213 -13.22 4.45 13.22
CA LEU A 213 -12.91 5.52 12.29
C LEU A 213 -14.19 6.16 11.75
N ASP A 214 -14.27 7.48 11.88
CA ASP A 214 -15.36 8.28 11.30
C ASP A 214 -15.05 8.66 9.85
N GLY A 215 -16.10 8.91 9.07
CA GLY A 215 -16.02 9.32 7.68
C GLY A 215 -15.97 8.15 6.70
N TYR A 216 -15.46 8.41 5.49
CA TYR A 216 -15.47 7.46 4.37
C TYR A 216 -14.06 6.91 4.10
N TRP A 217 -13.91 5.59 4.18
CA TRP A 217 -12.62 4.92 4.03
C TRP A 217 -12.69 3.78 3.03
N SER A 218 -11.56 3.54 2.38
CA SER A 218 -11.21 2.33 1.66
C SER A 218 -10.26 1.49 2.53
N VAL A 219 -10.53 0.18 2.60
CA VAL A 219 -9.79 -0.78 3.43
C VAL A 219 -9.39 -1.96 2.56
N ASP A 220 -8.09 -2.18 2.40
CA ASP A 220 -7.56 -3.19 1.48
C ASP A 220 -7.03 -4.39 2.25
N PHE A 221 -7.53 -5.57 1.88
CA PHE A 221 -7.09 -6.86 2.42
C PHE A 221 -6.44 -7.71 1.35
N ALA A 222 -5.39 -8.45 1.70
CA ALA A 222 -4.73 -9.40 0.81
C ALA A 222 -4.68 -10.80 1.42
N LYS A 223 -4.75 -11.82 0.55
CA LYS A 223 -4.64 -13.23 0.94
C LYS A 223 -3.18 -13.70 0.87
N THR A 224 -2.69 -14.26 1.97
CA THR A 224 -1.37 -14.88 2.06
C THR A 224 -1.36 -16.24 1.36
N LYS A 225 -0.18 -16.74 1.01
CA LYS A 225 0.02 -18.11 0.50
C LYS A 225 -0.49 -19.20 1.45
N THR A 226 -0.53 -18.90 2.75
CA THR A 226 -1.09 -19.79 3.79
C THR A 226 -2.62 -19.67 3.92
N GLY A 227 -3.28 -18.87 3.08
CA GLY A 227 -4.72 -18.68 3.05
C GLY A 227 -5.27 -17.68 4.08
N LYS A 228 -4.42 -17.00 4.84
CA LYS A 228 -4.84 -15.97 5.81
C LYS A 228 -5.13 -14.66 5.09
N TRP A 229 -6.07 -13.88 5.62
CA TRP A 229 -6.35 -12.52 5.14
C TRP A 229 -5.75 -11.49 6.07
N LEU A 230 -5.01 -10.53 5.51
CA LEU A 230 -4.34 -9.46 6.24
C LEU A 230 -4.81 -8.10 5.74
N LEU A 231 -4.95 -7.13 6.66
CA LEU A 231 -5.07 -5.71 6.31
C LEU A 231 -3.73 -5.21 5.80
N ILE A 232 -3.69 -4.76 4.55
CA ILE A 232 -2.46 -4.32 3.87
C ILE A 232 -2.40 -2.81 3.67
N ASP A 233 -3.54 -2.15 3.46
CA ASP A 233 -3.57 -0.70 3.24
C ASP A 233 -4.92 -0.09 3.60
N MET A 234 -4.91 1.23 3.85
CA MET A 234 -6.12 2.03 4.04
C MET A 234 -5.90 3.45 3.49
N GLY A 235 -6.99 4.05 3.05
CA GLY A 235 -7.04 5.45 2.66
C GLY A 235 -8.47 5.97 2.69
N LEU A 236 -8.63 7.26 2.46
CA LEU A 236 -9.94 7.88 2.31
C LEU A 236 -10.63 7.37 1.04
N GLY A 237 -11.93 7.12 1.17
CA GLY A 237 -12.72 6.59 0.05
C GLY A 237 -12.85 7.61 -1.09
N GLU A 238 -12.75 8.91 -0.81
CA GLU A 238 -12.81 10.01 -1.77
C GLU A 238 -11.72 9.96 -2.85
N VAL A 239 -10.57 9.35 -2.54
CA VAL A 239 -9.40 9.28 -3.45
C VAL A 239 -9.07 7.85 -3.86
N SER A 240 -9.87 6.89 -3.41
CA SER A 240 -9.68 5.48 -3.70
C SER A 240 -10.43 5.09 -4.97
N TRP A 241 -9.82 4.27 -5.82
CA TRP A 241 -10.51 3.70 -6.97
C TRP A 241 -11.73 2.88 -6.50
N HIS A 242 -12.90 3.20 -7.08
CA HIS A 242 -14.19 2.60 -6.80
C HIS A 242 -14.86 2.26 -8.15
N PRO A 243 -15.34 1.02 -8.37
CA PRO A 243 -16.05 0.66 -9.59
C PRO A 243 -17.19 1.63 -9.94
N LYS A 244 -17.23 2.09 -11.20
CA LYS A 244 -18.24 3.02 -11.70
C LYS A 244 -19.67 2.48 -11.66
N THR A 245 -19.80 1.16 -11.65
CA THR A 245 -21.08 0.46 -11.60
C THR A 245 -21.64 0.33 -10.18
N CYS A 246 -20.87 0.70 -9.15
CA CYS A 246 -21.32 0.60 -7.77
C CYS A 246 -22.24 1.77 -7.40
N ARG A 247 -23.41 1.45 -6.82
CA ARG A 247 -24.38 2.45 -6.33
C ARG A 247 -23.86 3.39 -5.23
N TYR A 248 -22.73 3.06 -4.61
CA TYR A 248 -22.11 3.86 -3.55
C TYR A 248 -20.92 4.69 -4.03
N GLN A 249 -20.62 4.68 -5.34
CA GLN A 249 -19.61 5.56 -5.90
C GLN A 249 -20.01 7.02 -5.63
N LYS A 250 -19.06 7.80 -5.09
CA LYS A 250 -19.20 9.24 -4.91
C LYS A 250 -18.83 9.98 -6.19
#